data_AF-A0A8T3PZC6-F1
#
_entry.id   AF-A0A8T3PZC6-F1
#
_cell.length_a   1.000
_cell.length_b   1.000
_cell.length_c   1.000
_cell.angle_alpha   90.00
_cell.angle_beta   90.00
_cell.angle_gamma   90.00
#
_symmetry.space_group_name_H-M   'P 1'
#
loop_
_entity.id
_entity.type
_entity.pdbx_description
1 polymer ?
#
loop_
_entity_poly.entity_id
_entity_poly.type
_entity_poly.pdbx_seq_one_letter_code
_entity_poly.pdbx_strand_id
1 'polypeptide(L)'
;MSSTFAAATSAAEELRRSFAVAWGEIGAAWGVAPSTATVQGYLLVSNGPLSEPEVRRALGMSHRAASLALTQCEEWGLIRRADAPRRSGQRGPAATAWRAVGDHWEWFRRVAAARKERETDPVIPVIARCAAQARSGATGDGADPELAQLSVRFGELLEFVRRFDRGVEIFVKGDARAIERLFATLDRLEPATVDGLWALVGELSADDLLRALDALARLPPSAARRLIGLADQPVLQKLIGIR
;
A
#
# COMPACT_ATOMS: atom_id res chain seq x y z
N MET A 1 25.40 -39.98 -27.59
CA MET A 1 23.93 -39.95 -27.72
C MET A 1 23.39 -39.04 -26.62
N SER A 2 23.30 -37.75 -26.93
CA SER A 2 22.74 -36.74 -26.02
C SER A 2 21.22 -36.80 -26.09
N SER A 3 20.57 -37.19 -25.01
CA SER A 3 19.16 -36.88 -24.78
C SER A 3 18.96 -36.78 -23.27
N THR A 4 19.38 -35.65 -22.71
CA THR A 4 18.99 -35.27 -21.37
C THR A 4 17.54 -34.83 -21.46
N PHE A 5 16.64 -35.63 -20.88
CA PHE A 5 15.26 -35.26 -20.61
C PHE A 5 15.22 -33.89 -19.91
N ALA A 6 14.98 -32.81 -20.66
CA ALA A 6 14.43 -31.61 -20.07
C ALA A 6 13.04 -32.01 -19.59
N ALA A 7 12.89 -32.27 -18.28
CA ALA A 7 11.59 -32.51 -17.69
C ALA A 7 10.67 -31.35 -18.12
N ALA A 8 9.57 -31.68 -18.80
CA ALA A 8 8.61 -30.69 -19.26
C ALA A 8 8.21 -29.80 -18.08
N THR A 9 8.22 -28.48 -18.29
CA THR A 9 7.82 -27.53 -17.25
C THR A 9 6.36 -27.84 -16.90
N SER A 10 6.03 -27.91 -15.61
CA SER A 10 4.64 -28.20 -15.22
C SER A 10 3.74 -27.02 -15.61
N ALA A 11 2.48 -27.29 -15.94
CA ALA A 11 1.49 -26.23 -16.21
C ALA A 11 1.41 -25.18 -15.08
N ALA A 12 1.60 -25.62 -13.82
CA ALA A 12 1.66 -24.72 -12.67
C ALA A 12 2.87 -23.77 -12.73
N GLU A 13 4.04 -24.28 -13.14
CA GLU A 13 5.25 -23.46 -13.26
C GLU A 13 5.18 -22.51 -14.46
N GLU A 14 4.57 -22.93 -15.57
CA GLU A 14 4.27 -22.05 -16.70
C GLU A 14 3.36 -20.90 -16.29
N LEU A 15 2.30 -21.18 -15.52
CA LEU A 15 1.40 -20.16 -14.98
C LEU A 15 2.11 -19.19 -14.05
N ARG A 16 2.97 -19.67 -13.13
CA ARG A 16 3.75 -18.78 -12.24
C ARG A 16 4.64 -17.83 -13.03
N ARG A 17 5.30 -18.33 -14.08
CA ARG A 17 6.17 -17.52 -14.93
C ARG A 17 5.38 -16.50 -15.75
N SER A 18 4.27 -16.92 -16.35
CA SER A 18 3.38 -16.02 -17.10
C SER A 18 2.83 -14.92 -16.19
N PHE A 19 2.37 -15.28 -14.99
CA PHE A 19 1.96 -14.31 -13.97
C PHE A 19 3.08 -13.34 -13.61
N ALA A 20 4.29 -13.83 -13.33
CA ALA A 20 5.44 -13.00 -12.98
C ALA A 20 5.81 -12.00 -14.09
N VAL A 21 5.75 -12.42 -15.36
CA VAL A 21 6.00 -11.53 -16.50
C VAL A 21 4.94 -10.43 -16.57
N ALA A 22 3.66 -10.80 -16.55
CA ALA A 22 2.55 -9.84 -16.57
C ALA A 22 2.60 -8.88 -15.37
N TRP A 23 2.95 -9.39 -14.19
CA TRP A 23 3.13 -8.58 -13.00
C TRP A 23 4.30 -7.60 -13.12
N GLY A 24 5.36 -7.98 -13.84
CA GLY A 24 6.46 -7.09 -14.22
C GLY A 24 6.02 -5.91 -15.09
N GLU A 25 5.16 -6.17 -16.08
CA GLU A 25 4.59 -5.16 -16.97
C GLU A 25 3.69 -4.18 -16.19
N ILE A 26 2.87 -4.69 -15.27
CA ILE A 26 2.05 -3.87 -14.37
C ILE A 26 2.93 -3.02 -13.45
N GLY A 27 3.98 -3.61 -12.88
CA GLY A 27 4.91 -2.89 -12.01
C GLY A 27 5.53 -1.67 -12.69
N ALA A 28 5.84 -1.77 -13.99
CA ALA A 28 6.37 -0.68 -14.79
C ALA A 28 5.41 0.52 -14.85
N ALA A 29 4.12 0.26 -15.04
CA ALA A 29 3.08 1.29 -15.06
C ALA A 29 2.96 2.03 -13.72
N TRP A 30 3.42 1.41 -12.63
CA TRP A 30 3.40 1.98 -11.29
C TRP A 30 4.78 2.47 -10.82
N GLY A 31 5.74 2.66 -11.73
CA GLY A 31 7.06 3.21 -11.41
C GLY A 31 8.00 2.25 -10.68
N VAL A 32 7.72 0.94 -10.71
CA VAL A 32 8.60 -0.11 -10.20
C VAL A 32 9.37 -0.73 -11.37
N ALA A 33 10.67 -0.98 -11.20
CA ALA A 33 11.47 -1.62 -12.26
C ALA A 33 10.85 -2.98 -12.65
N PRO A 34 10.63 -3.27 -13.94
CA PRO A 34 9.93 -4.49 -14.37
C PRO A 34 10.55 -5.76 -13.81
N SER A 35 11.88 -5.86 -13.76
CA SER A 35 12.60 -7.01 -13.21
C SER A 35 12.37 -7.20 -11.70
N THR A 36 12.28 -6.11 -10.93
CA THR A 36 11.94 -6.16 -9.50
C THR A 36 10.54 -6.69 -9.31
N ALA A 37 9.57 -6.14 -10.04
CA ALA A 37 8.20 -6.59 -10.00
C ALA A 37 8.07 -8.06 -10.44
N THR A 38 8.70 -8.48 -11.53
CA THR A 38 8.69 -9.89 -11.97
C THR A 38 9.24 -10.84 -10.90
N VAL A 39 10.37 -10.53 -10.27
CA VAL A 39 10.92 -11.36 -9.19
C VAL A 39 9.97 -11.43 -7.99
N GLN A 40 9.40 -10.28 -7.58
CA GLN A 40 8.44 -10.23 -6.48
C GLN A 40 7.16 -11.01 -6.80
N GLY A 41 6.60 -10.86 -8.01
CA GLY A 41 5.43 -11.58 -8.48
C GLY A 41 5.66 -13.08 -8.50
N TYR A 42 6.83 -13.54 -8.95
CA TYR A 42 7.17 -14.96 -8.90
C TYR A 42 7.25 -15.48 -7.46
N LEU A 43 7.91 -14.75 -6.55
CA LEU A 43 8.00 -15.12 -5.13
C LEU A 43 6.64 -15.12 -4.43
N LEU A 44 5.70 -14.27 -4.85
CA LEU A 44 4.34 -14.18 -4.30
C LEU A 44 3.55 -15.49 -4.52
N VAL A 45 3.74 -16.14 -5.67
CA VAL A 45 3.01 -17.37 -6.06
C VAL A 45 3.87 -18.63 -5.93
N SER A 46 5.05 -18.52 -5.32
CA SER A 46 6.00 -19.63 -5.15
C SER A 46 5.74 -20.42 -3.88
N ASN A 47 5.99 -21.73 -3.95
CA ASN A 47 5.87 -22.64 -2.80
C ASN A 47 7.13 -22.56 -1.93
N GLY A 48 7.16 -21.58 -1.02
CA GLY A 48 8.24 -21.42 -0.04
C GLY A 48 9.40 -20.54 -0.52
N PRO A 49 10.47 -20.44 0.29
CA PRO A 49 11.57 -19.54 0.01
C PRO A 49 12.46 -20.07 -1.14
N LEU A 50 12.93 -19.15 -1.98
CA LEU A 50 13.78 -19.44 -3.15
C LEU A 50 15.11 -18.72 -3.04
N SER A 51 16.18 -19.38 -3.43
CA SER A 51 17.50 -18.75 -3.55
C SER A 51 17.68 -18.04 -4.91
N GLU A 52 18.66 -17.15 -5.01
CA GLU A 52 18.94 -16.41 -6.26
C GLU A 52 19.14 -17.34 -7.46
N PRO A 53 19.91 -18.45 -7.37
CA PRO A 53 20.07 -19.36 -8.51
C PRO A 53 18.75 -19.97 -9.00
N GLU A 54 17.76 -20.08 -8.13
CA GLU A 54 16.46 -20.64 -8.47
C GLU A 54 15.55 -19.63 -9.12
N VAL A 55 15.47 -18.43 -8.55
CA VAL A 55 14.78 -17.29 -9.17
C VAL A 55 15.35 -17.06 -10.57
N ARG A 56 16.68 -17.05 -10.68
CA ARG A 56 17.39 -16.90 -11.94
C ARG A 56 17.04 -17.98 -12.95
N ARG A 57 17.05 -19.25 -12.53
CA ARG A 57 16.72 -20.39 -13.40
C ARG A 57 15.24 -20.36 -13.82
N ALA A 58 14.35 -20.01 -12.91
CA ALA A 58 12.91 -19.96 -13.17
C ALA A 58 12.56 -18.84 -14.15
N LEU A 59 13.15 -17.66 -13.99
CA LEU A 59 12.81 -16.47 -14.77
C LEU A 59 13.74 -16.21 -15.96
N GLY A 60 14.74 -17.08 -16.20
CA GLY A 60 15.69 -16.92 -17.30
C GLY A 60 16.56 -15.66 -17.17
N MET A 61 16.80 -15.17 -15.95
CA MET A 61 17.55 -13.94 -15.71
C MET A 61 19.06 -14.18 -15.72
N SER A 62 19.86 -13.12 -15.85
CA SER A 62 21.28 -13.17 -15.52
C SER A 62 21.49 -13.11 -14.00
N HIS A 63 22.65 -13.53 -13.51
CA HIS A 63 23.00 -13.43 -12.09
C HIS A 63 22.90 -11.99 -11.58
N ARG A 64 23.45 -11.03 -12.33
CA ARG A 64 23.38 -9.61 -11.97
C ARG A 64 21.93 -9.11 -11.90
N ALA A 65 21.10 -9.49 -12.87
CA ALA A 65 19.70 -9.05 -12.92
C ALA A 65 18.87 -9.63 -11.76
N ALA A 66 19.03 -10.92 -11.46
CA ALA A 66 18.33 -11.57 -10.36
C ALA A 66 18.78 -11.00 -8.99
N SER A 67 20.08 -10.85 -8.78
CA SER A 67 20.62 -10.26 -7.54
C SER A 67 20.15 -8.83 -7.32
N LEU A 68 20.19 -7.98 -8.36
CA LEU A 68 19.71 -6.60 -8.25
C LEU A 68 18.21 -6.54 -7.94
N ALA A 69 17.40 -7.34 -8.63
CA ALA A 69 15.96 -7.37 -8.40
C ALA A 69 15.61 -7.87 -6.98
N LEU A 70 16.33 -8.87 -6.45
CA LEU A 70 16.17 -9.33 -5.07
C LEU A 70 16.55 -8.23 -4.06
N THR A 71 17.68 -7.56 -4.24
CA THR A 71 18.08 -6.42 -3.39
C THR A 71 17.03 -5.32 -3.42
N GLN A 72 16.54 -4.94 -4.60
CA GLN A 72 15.48 -3.95 -4.73
C GLN A 72 14.20 -4.42 -4.00
N CYS A 73 13.78 -5.67 -4.16
CA CYS A 73 12.64 -6.21 -3.42
C CYS A 73 12.83 -6.14 -1.89
N GLU A 74 14.07 -6.36 -1.38
CA GLU A 74 14.40 -6.19 0.04
C GLU A 74 14.32 -4.71 0.47
N GLU A 75 14.82 -3.78 -0.33
CA GLU A 75 14.74 -2.32 -0.08
C GLU A 75 13.30 -1.81 -0.11
N TRP A 76 12.42 -2.42 -0.91
CA TRP A 76 10.98 -2.17 -0.87
C TRP A 76 10.30 -2.86 0.33
N GLY A 77 11.00 -3.72 1.06
CA GLY A 77 10.47 -4.48 2.19
C GLY A 77 9.45 -5.56 1.82
N LEU A 78 9.36 -5.93 0.55
CA LEU A 78 8.34 -6.85 0.00
C LEU A 78 8.74 -8.32 0.14
N ILE A 79 10.04 -8.57 0.25
CA ILE A 79 10.61 -9.89 0.50
C ILE A 79 11.49 -9.83 1.74
N ARG A 80 11.71 -10.99 2.36
CA ARG A 80 12.65 -11.15 3.46
C ARG A 80 13.48 -12.39 3.26
N ARG A 81 14.69 -12.38 3.83
CA ARG A 81 15.52 -13.58 3.95
C ARG A 81 14.80 -14.63 4.78
N ALA A 82 14.97 -15.88 4.38
CA ALA A 82 14.46 -17.05 5.05
C ALA A 82 15.50 -18.16 4.96
N ASP A 83 15.48 -19.06 5.94
CA ASP A 83 16.31 -20.25 5.90
C ASP A 83 15.97 -21.09 4.67
N ALA A 84 16.97 -21.39 3.84
CA ALA A 84 16.75 -22.27 2.70
C ALA A 84 16.52 -23.71 3.19
N PRO A 85 15.46 -24.38 2.75
CA PRO A 85 15.34 -25.82 2.96
C PRO A 85 16.52 -26.51 2.28
N ARG A 86 17.25 -27.34 3.03
CA ARG A 86 18.31 -28.19 2.47
C ARG A 86 17.67 -29.13 1.44
N ARG A 87 17.85 -28.85 0.15
CA ARG A 87 17.47 -29.81 -0.90
C ARG A 87 18.42 -31.00 -0.80
N SER A 88 17.85 -32.20 -0.67
CA SER A 88 18.55 -33.45 -0.35
C SER A 88 19.83 -33.61 -1.19
N GLY A 89 20.96 -33.83 -0.53
CA GLY A 89 22.25 -34.13 -1.20
C GLY A 89 23.24 -32.97 -1.34
N GLN A 90 22.89 -31.72 -1.01
CA GLN A 90 23.86 -30.62 -1.01
C GLN A 90 24.71 -30.59 0.28
N ARG A 91 26.04 -30.77 0.15
CA ARG A 91 27.02 -30.48 1.20
C ARG A 91 27.42 -29.00 1.13
N GLY A 92 27.09 -28.22 2.16
CA GLY A 92 27.45 -26.80 2.27
C GLY A 92 26.54 -26.03 3.23
N PRO A 93 26.86 -24.76 3.55
CA PRO A 93 25.96 -23.87 4.28
C PRO A 93 24.66 -23.66 3.49
N ALA A 94 23.54 -23.47 4.19
CA ALA A 94 22.27 -23.17 3.54
C ALA A 94 22.42 -21.87 2.74
N ALA A 95 22.06 -21.91 1.45
CA ALA A 95 22.05 -20.70 0.64
C ALA A 95 21.09 -19.67 1.26
N THR A 96 21.37 -18.38 1.10
CA THR A 96 20.37 -17.36 1.39
C THR A 96 19.19 -17.57 0.44
N ALA A 97 17.99 -17.67 1.00
CA ALA A 97 16.75 -17.72 0.25
C ALA A 97 15.82 -16.58 0.67
N TRP A 98 14.86 -16.28 -0.18
CA TRP A 98 13.91 -15.19 0.01
C TRP A 98 12.48 -15.70 -0.12
N ARG A 99 11.58 -15.09 0.64
CA ARG A 99 10.14 -15.29 0.51
C ARG A 99 9.44 -13.94 0.55
N ALA A 100 8.26 -13.86 -0.07
CA ALA A 100 7.36 -12.73 0.11
C ALA A 100 7.02 -12.54 1.60
N VAL A 101 6.86 -11.28 2.00
CA VAL A 101 6.51 -10.90 3.37
C VAL A 101 5.00 -10.89 3.55
N GLY A 102 4.52 -11.54 4.61
CA GLY A 102 3.15 -11.44 5.08
C GLY A 102 2.09 -12.00 4.13
N ASP A 103 0.86 -11.59 4.34
CA ASP A 103 -0.27 -11.75 3.42
C ASP A 103 -0.37 -10.55 2.46
N HIS A 104 -1.35 -10.58 1.56
CA HIS A 104 -1.55 -9.51 0.57
C HIS A 104 -1.83 -8.13 1.21
N TRP A 105 -2.44 -8.08 2.40
CA TRP A 105 -2.70 -6.82 3.10
C TRP A 105 -1.45 -6.27 3.76
N GLU A 106 -0.63 -7.14 4.33
CA GLU A 106 0.69 -6.78 4.82
C GLU A 106 1.57 -6.24 3.69
N TRP A 107 1.56 -6.89 2.53
CA TRP A 107 2.23 -6.44 1.32
C TRP A 107 1.74 -5.05 0.89
N PHE A 108 0.43 -4.87 0.73
CA PHE A 108 -0.16 -3.63 0.22
C PHE A 108 0.17 -2.43 1.13
N ARG A 109 0.09 -2.62 2.45
CA ARG A 109 0.45 -1.58 3.42
C ARG A 109 1.95 -1.26 3.43
N ARG A 110 2.83 -2.23 3.18
CA ARG A 110 4.27 -1.97 3.00
C ARG A 110 4.55 -1.17 1.72
N VAL A 111 3.86 -1.47 0.62
CA VAL A 111 3.95 -0.67 -0.61
C VAL A 111 3.52 0.77 -0.32
N ALA A 112 2.38 0.98 0.34
CA ALA A 112 1.90 2.32 0.70
C ALA A 112 2.92 3.09 1.57
N ALA A 113 3.49 2.44 2.58
CA ALA A 113 4.53 3.03 3.44
C ALA A 113 5.76 3.45 2.62
N ALA A 114 6.24 2.55 1.76
CA ALA A 114 7.45 2.77 0.99
C ALA A 114 7.24 3.84 -0.11
N ARG A 115 6.02 3.98 -0.65
CA ARG A 115 5.68 5.09 -1.56
C ARG A 115 5.59 6.42 -0.82
N LYS A 116 4.98 6.45 0.36
CA LYS A 116 4.95 7.65 1.19
C LYS A 116 6.36 8.18 1.45
N GLU A 117 7.27 7.31 1.89
CA GLU A 117 8.67 7.64 2.16
C GLU A 117 9.42 8.16 0.92
N ARG A 118 9.20 7.53 -0.25
CA ARG A 118 9.92 7.87 -1.49
C ARG A 118 9.32 9.06 -2.25
N GLU A 119 8.02 9.27 -2.16
CA GLU A 119 7.29 10.18 -3.05
C GLU A 119 6.62 11.34 -2.30
N THR A 120 6.03 11.09 -1.13
CA THR A 120 5.26 12.12 -0.42
C THR A 120 6.12 12.92 0.56
N ASP A 121 6.89 12.22 1.40
CA ASP A 121 7.77 12.81 2.41
C ASP A 121 8.77 13.84 1.84
N PRO A 122 9.45 13.59 0.69
CA PRO A 122 10.37 14.58 0.12
C PRO A 122 9.68 15.75 -0.58
N VAL A 123 8.43 15.59 -1.03
CA VAL A 123 7.70 16.64 -1.78
C VAL A 123 7.15 17.71 -0.85
N ILE A 124 6.66 17.34 0.35
CA ILE A 124 6.14 18.28 1.35
C ILE A 124 7.11 19.45 1.66
N PRO A 125 8.39 19.23 2.02
CA PRO A 125 9.32 20.31 2.32
C PRO A 125 9.65 21.18 1.09
N VAL A 126 9.60 20.62 -0.11
CA VAL A 126 9.78 21.39 -1.36
C VAL A 126 8.64 22.38 -1.54
N ILE A 127 7.39 21.93 -1.46
CA ILE A 127 6.22 22.79 -1.60
C ILE A 127 6.20 23.83 -0.46
N ALA A 128 6.53 23.42 0.76
CA ALA A 128 6.59 24.33 1.91
C ALA A 128 7.61 25.46 1.72
N ARG A 129 8.79 25.15 1.17
CA ARG A 129 9.81 26.15 0.83
C ARG A 129 9.31 27.11 -0.26
N CYS A 130 8.73 26.59 -1.33
CA CYS A 130 8.16 27.43 -2.40
C CYS A 130 7.05 28.36 -1.88
N ALA A 131 6.16 27.84 -1.03
CA ALA A 131 5.12 28.63 -0.38
C ALA A 131 5.71 29.76 0.48
N ALA A 132 6.80 29.49 1.21
CA ALA A 132 7.47 30.49 2.03
C ALA A 132 8.16 31.56 1.17
N GLN A 133 8.86 31.16 0.11
CA GLN A 133 9.51 32.11 -0.82
C GLN A 133 8.49 33.02 -1.51
N ALA A 134 7.38 32.46 -1.98
CA ALA A 134 6.30 33.23 -2.60
C ALA A 134 5.66 34.21 -1.61
N ARG A 135 5.40 33.78 -0.37
CA ARG A 135 4.88 34.68 0.69
C ARG A 135 5.81 35.85 0.96
N SER A 136 7.11 35.61 1.08
CA SER A 136 8.07 36.68 1.37
C SER A 136 8.11 37.74 0.28
N GLY A 137 8.02 37.35 -0.99
CA GLY A 137 7.97 38.29 -2.12
C GLY A 137 6.62 38.96 -2.35
N ALA A 138 5.57 38.50 -1.66
CA ALA A 138 4.22 39.06 -1.72
C ALA A 138 3.97 40.17 -0.68
N THR A 139 4.96 40.50 0.15
CA THR A 139 4.83 41.46 1.27
C THR A 139 5.92 42.51 1.24
N GLY A 140 5.60 43.75 1.64
CA GLY A 140 6.53 44.87 1.73
C GLY A 140 6.49 45.83 0.54
N ASP A 141 7.34 46.86 0.58
CA ASP A 141 7.49 47.82 -0.52
C ASP A 141 8.16 47.13 -1.72
N GLY A 142 7.43 47.04 -2.84
CA GLY A 142 7.84 46.28 -4.02
C GLY A 142 7.26 44.86 -4.11
N ALA A 143 6.19 44.55 -3.36
CA ALA A 143 5.49 43.29 -3.44
C ALA A 143 5.10 42.92 -4.89
N ASP A 144 5.41 41.68 -5.27
CA ASP A 144 5.10 41.16 -6.59
C ASP A 144 3.71 40.51 -6.60
N PRO A 145 2.76 40.99 -7.42
CA PRO A 145 1.42 40.43 -7.50
C PRO A 145 1.39 38.98 -8.01
N GLU A 146 2.37 38.56 -8.81
CA GLU A 146 2.51 37.17 -9.25
C GLU A 146 2.95 36.27 -8.09
N LEU A 147 3.89 36.73 -7.26
CA LEU A 147 4.30 36.00 -6.05
C LEU A 147 3.16 35.92 -5.02
N ALA A 148 2.30 36.93 -4.94
CA ALA A 148 1.08 36.86 -4.12
C ALA A 148 0.13 35.74 -4.58
N GLN A 149 -0.11 35.62 -5.89
CA GLN A 149 -0.93 34.55 -6.44
C GLN A 149 -0.29 33.17 -6.27
N LEU A 150 1.02 33.05 -6.49
CA LEU A 150 1.76 31.80 -6.28
C LEU A 150 1.74 31.38 -4.81
N SER A 151 1.83 32.33 -3.88
CA SER A 151 1.73 32.06 -2.44
C SER A 151 0.41 31.38 -2.08
N VAL A 152 -0.71 31.86 -2.63
CA VAL A 152 -2.03 31.24 -2.42
C VAL A 152 -2.04 29.82 -2.97
N ARG A 153 -1.66 29.62 -4.24
CA ARG A 153 -1.67 28.29 -4.88
C ARG A 153 -0.76 27.27 -4.18
N PHE A 154 0.45 27.68 -3.79
CA PHE A 154 1.35 26.81 -3.02
C PHE A 154 0.82 26.53 -1.62
N GLY A 155 0.12 27.48 -1.00
CA GLY A 155 -0.57 27.30 0.27
C GLY A 155 -1.64 26.21 0.18
N GLU A 156 -2.54 26.32 -0.80
CA GLU A 156 -3.61 25.35 -1.06
C GLU A 156 -3.05 23.95 -1.37
N LEU A 157 -2.03 23.87 -2.23
CA LEU A 157 -1.37 22.60 -2.56
C LEU A 157 -0.70 21.98 -1.34
N LEU A 158 0.01 22.78 -0.53
CA LEU A 158 0.66 22.29 0.69
C LEU A 158 -0.35 21.76 1.70
N GLU A 159 -1.48 22.46 1.86
CA GLU A 159 -2.56 22.03 2.72
C GLU A 159 -3.18 20.71 2.25
N PHE A 160 -3.49 20.60 0.96
CA PHE A 160 -3.99 19.38 0.35
C PHE A 160 -3.03 18.20 0.59
N VAL A 161 -1.74 18.35 0.24
CA VAL A 161 -0.75 17.28 0.38
C VAL A 161 -0.61 16.84 1.83
N ARG A 162 -0.58 17.77 2.79
CA ARG A 162 -0.51 17.44 4.23
C ARG A 162 -1.74 16.69 4.74
N ARG A 163 -2.94 17.10 4.31
CA ARG A 163 -4.19 16.42 4.68
C ARG A 163 -4.25 15.02 4.09
N PHE A 164 -3.90 14.87 2.82
CA PHE A 164 -3.79 13.57 2.15
C PHE A 164 -2.77 12.65 2.84
N ASP A 165 -1.58 13.18 3.11
CA ASP A 165 -0.50 12.47 3.79
C ASP A 165 -0.92 11.95 5.17
N ARG A 166 -1.66 12.76 5.93
CA ARG A 166 -2.21 12.34 7.23
C ARG A 166 -3.17 11.16 7.10
N GLY A 167 -4.00 11.13 6.05
CA GLY A 167 -4.88 10.00 5.76
C GLY A 167 -4.11 8.73 5.40
N VAL A 168 -3.09 8.85 4.55
CA VAL A 168 -2.19 7.74 4.19
C VAL A 168 -1.46 7.21 5.42
N GLU A 169 -0.98 8.09 6.30
CA GLU A 169 -0.28 7.73 7.53
C GLU A 169 -1.16 6.87 8.48
N ILE A 170 -2.44 7.19 8.60
CA ILE A 170 -3.41 6.39 9.38
C ILE A 170 -3.50 4.98 8.80
N PHE A 171 -3.61 4.86 7.48
CA PHE A 171 -3.65 3.58 6.79
C PHE A 171 -2.35 2.78 6.98
N VAL A 172 -1.20 3.42 6.77
CA VAL A 172 0.13 2.78 6.88
C VAL A 172 0.40 2.25 8.29
N LYS A 173 -0.04 2.97 9.33
CA LYS A 173 0.09 2.56 10.73
C LYS A 173 -0.95 1.52 11.17
N GLY A 174 -1.94 1.23 10.33
CA GLY A 174 -2.99 0.26 10.63
C GLY A 174 -2.48 -1.18 10.73
N ASP A 175 -3.20 -2.01 11.49
CA ASP A 175 -3.01 -3.46 11.47
C ASP A 175 -3.56 -4.04 10.16
N ALA A 176 -2.77 -4.88 9.47
CA ALA A 176 -3.15 -5.50 8.20
C ALA A 176 -4.49 -6.25 8.30
N ARG A 177 -4.75 -6.94 9.42
CA ARG A 177 -6.03 -7.64 9.64
C ARG A 177 -7.20 -6.71 9.89
N ALA A 178 -6.96 -5.54 10.47
CA ALA A 178 -7.99 -4.53 10.64
C ALA A 178 -8.35 -3.89 9.28
N ILE A 179 -7.33 -3.62 8.47
CA ILE A 179 -7.49 -3.12 7.10
C ILE A 179 -8.26 -4.13 6.25
N GLU A 180 -7.87 -5.40 6.26
CA GLU A 180 -8.58 -6.48 5.56
C GLU A 180 -10.07 -6.51 5.92
N ARG A 181 -10.38 -6.49 7.22
CA ARG A 181 -11.77 -6.49 7.71
C ARG A 181 -12.54 -5.26 7.25
N LEU A 182 -11.90 -4.09 7.22
CA LEU A 182 -12.52 -2.86 6.72
C LEU A 182 -12.89 -3.01 5.24
N PHE A 183 -11.94 -3.42 4.39
CA PHE A 183 -12.18 -3.58 2.95
C PHE A 183 -13.20 -4.67 2.65
N ALA A 184 -13.16 -5.80 3.37
CA ALA A 184 -14.17 -6.85 3.25
C ALA A 184 -15.57 -6.39 3.69
N THR A 185 -15.66 -5.38 4.57
CA THR A 185 -16.94 -4.77 4.95
C THR A 185 -17.40 -3.81 3.87
N LEU A 186 -16.51 -2.98 3.33
CA LEU A 186 -16.80 -2.05 2.24
C LEU A 186 -17.32 -2.76 0.98
N ASP A 187 -16.74 -3.92 0.64
CA ASP A 187 -17.16 -4.77 -0.49
C ASP A 187 -18.62 -5.25 -0.37
N ARG A 188 -19.16 -5.26 0.85
CA ARG A 188 -20.52 -5.73 1.14
C ARG A 188 -21.53 -4.59 1.31
N LEU A 189 -21.10 -3.34 1.23
CA LEU A 189 -22.01 -2.19 1.36
C LEU A 189 -22.84 -2.00 0.08
N GLU A 190 -24.13 -1.74 0.24
CA GLU A 190 -24.97 -1.35 -0.89
C GLU A 190 -24.61 0.06 -1.36
N PRO A 191 -24.72 0.37 -2.67
CA PRO A 191 -24.42 1.70 -3.20
C PRO A 191 -25.18 2.83 -2.48
N ALA A 192 -26.45 2.60 -2.14
CA ALA A 192 -27.26 3.57 -1.41
C ALA A 192 -26.71 3.87 0.00
N THR A 193 -26.11 2.86 0.66
CA THR A 193 -25.45 3.06 1.96
C THR A 193 -24.20 3.94 1.79
N VAL A 194 -23.42 3.71 0.73
CA VAL A 194 -22.22 4.51 0.43
C VAL A 194 -22.60 5.97 0.16
N ASP A 195 -23.65 6.21 -0.63
CA ASP A 195 -24.15 7.56 -0.92
C ASP A 195 -24.63 8.26 0.36
N GLY A 196 -25.36 7.54 1.22
CA GLY A 196 -25.79 8.05 2.53
C GLY A 196 -24.62 8.42 3.45
N LEU A 197 -23.54 7.63 3.45
CA LEU A 197 -22.33 7.94 4.21
C LEU A 197 -21.63 9.20 3.67
N TRP A 198 -21.55 9.37 2.36
CA TRP A 198 -20.99 10.59 1.76
C TRP A 198 -21.83 11.82 2.07
N ALA A 199 -23.16 11.73 1.98
CA ALA A 199 -24.06 12.81 2.36
C ALA A 199 -23.87 13.19 3.84
N LEU A 200 -23.81 12.20 4.73
CA LEU A 200 -23.58 12.42 6.17
C LEU A 200 -22.25 13.15 6.43
N VAL A 201 -21.16 12.72 5.79
CA VAL A 201 -19.85 13.38 5.94
C VAL A 201 -19.86 14.79 5.35
N GLY A 202 -20.62 15.03 4.27
CA GLY A 202 -20.77 16.35 3.65
C GLY A 202 -21.63 17.32 4.45
N GLU A 203 -22.59 16.83 5.23
CA GLU A 203 -23.50 17.65 6.04
C GLU A 203 -22.96 17.95 7.45
N LEU A 204 -22.18 17.03 8.04
CA LEU A 204 -21.62 17.21 9.37
C LEU A 204 -20.47 18.23 9.38
N SER A 205 -20.41 19.05 10.43
CA SER A 205 -19.25 19.93 10.64
C SER A 205 -18.00 19.10 10.97
N ALA A 206 -16.82 19.66 10.70
CA ALA A 206 -15.54 19.01 11.05
C ALA A 206 -15.44 18.70 12.56
N ASP A 207 -15.96 19.58 13.41
CA ASP A 207 -15.97 19.39 14.86
C ASP A 207 -16.93 18.26 15.28
N ASP A 208 -18.08 18.12 14.61
CA ASP A 208 -19.00 17.00 14.85
C ASP A 208 -18.37 15.67 14.46
N LEU A 209 -17.75 15.62 13.27
CA LEU A 209 -17.04 14.43 12.79
C LEU A 209 -15.92 14.02 13.74
N LEU A 210 -15.09 14.98 14.19
CA LEU A 210 -14.02 14.72 15.14
C LEU A 210 -14.56 14.18 16.47
N ARG A 211 -15.60 14.82 17.03
CA ARG A 211 -16.25 14.36 18.26
C ARG A 211 -16.84 12.95 18.12
N ALA A 212 -17.47 12.65 16.99
CA ALA A 212 -18.04 11.33 16.71
C ALA A 212 -16.94 10.27 16.63
N LEU A 213 -15.86 10.53 15.87
CA LEU A 213 -14.74 9.60 15.74
C LEU A 213 -14.01 9.37 17.07
N ASP A 214 -13.78 10.42 17.86
CA ASP A 214 -13.18 10.31 19.19
C ASP A 214 -14.06 9.51 20.15
N ALA A 215 -15.37 9.72 20.11
CA ALA A 215 -16.31 8.94 20.90
C ALA A 215 -16.26 7.46 20.50
N LEU A 216 -16.31 7.15 19.19
CA LEU A 216 -16.21 5.79 18.66
C LEU A 216 -14.88 5.11 19.05
N ALA A 217 -13.77 5.82 18.95
CA ALA A 217 -12.44 5.28 19.26
C ALA A 217 -12.27 4.90 20.74
N ARG A 218 -13.02 5.53 21.64
CA ARG A 218 -12.97 5.27 23.09
C ARG A 218 -13.96 4.18 23.54
N LEU A 219 -14.86 3.72 22.66
CA LEU A 219 -15.87 2.74 23.04
C LEU A 219 -15.26 1.33 23.17
N PRO A 220 -15.52 0.61 24.27
CA PRO A 220 -15.16 -0.80 24.35
C PRO A 220 -16.01 -1.60 23.34
N PRO A 221 -15.50 -2.72 22.79
CA PRO A 221 -16.22 -3.50 21.78
C PRO A 221 -17.64 -3.93 22.19
N SER A 222 -17.87 -4.18 23.48
CA SER A 222 -19.19 -4.54 24.01
C SER A 222 -20.17 -3.36 24.04
N ALA A 223 -19.70 -2.12 24.21
CA ALA A 223 -20.53 -0.93 24.10
C ALA A 223 -20.84 -0.59 22.64
N ALA A 224 -19.84 -0.71 21.74
CA ALA A 224 -20.05 -0.52 20.31
C ALA A 224 -21.11 -1.48 19.75
N ARG A 225 -21.04 -2.78 20.07
CA ARG A 225 -22.07 -3.76 19.66
C ARG A 225 -23.46 -3.43 20.20
N ARG A 226 -23.55 -2.94 21.45
CA ARG A 226 -24.82 -2.52 22.04
C ARG A 226 -25.39 -1.30 21.29
N LEU A 227 -24.57 -0.30 20.99
CA LEU A 227 -24.98 0.87 20.22
C LEU A 227 -25.45 0.50 18.80
N ILE A 228 -24.74 -0.39 18.12
CA ILE A 228 -25.15 -0.89 16.80
C ILE A 228 -26.51 -1.63 16.92
N GLY A 229 -26.66 -2.53 17.90
CA GLY A 229 -27.92 -3.23 18.11
C GLY A 229 -29.08 -2.31 18.53
N LEU A 230 -28.80 -1.14 19.10
CA LEU A 230 -29.80 -0.10 19.35
C LEU A 230 -30.22 0.60 18.05
N ALA A 231 -29.30 0.84 17.12
CA ALA A 231 -29.61 1.40 15.81
C ALA A 231 -30.49 0.47 14.95
N ASP A 232 -30.47 -0.84 15.21
CA ASP A 232 -31.34 -1.83 14.56
C ASP A 232 -32.77 -1.86 15.16
N GLN A 233 -33.03 -1.12 16.25
CA GLN A 233 -34.36 -1.13 16.87
C GLN A 233 -35.34 -0.22 16.11
N PRO A 234 -36.51 -0.73 15.67
CA PRO A 234 -37.47 0.05 14.87
C PRO A 234 -37.96 1.33 15.56
N VAL A 235 -38.01 1.33 16.90
CA VAL A 235 -38.42 2.50 17.69
C VAL A 235 -37.36 3.61 17.62
N LEU A 236 -36.08 3.23 17.72
CA LEU A 236 -34.98 4.18 17.63
C LEU A 236 -34.78 4.70 16.22
N GLN A 237 -34.91 3.83 15.20
CA GLN A 237 -34.89 4.24 13.79
C GLN A 237 -35.94 5.33 13.51
N LYS A 238 -37.18 5.14 13.99
CA LYS A 238 -38.24 6.15 13.88
C LYS A 238 -37.93 7.45 14.64
N LEU A 239 -37.32 7.36 15.83
CA LEU A 239 -36.98 8.52 16.65
C LEU A 239 -35.86 9.38 16.04
N ILE A 240 -34.87 8.75 15.40
CA ILE A 240 -33.71 9.44 14.82
C ILE A 240 -33.83 9.64 13.30
N GLY A 241 -35.01 9.36 12.73
CA GLY A 241 -35.33 9.64 11.33
C GLY A 241 -34.68 8.69 10.31
N ILE A 242 -34.12 7.56 10.74
CA ILE A 242 -33.60 6.51 9.86
C ILE A 242 -34.81 5.70 9.37
N ARG A 243 -35.09 5.74 8.06
CA ARG A 243 -36.12 4.92 7.40
C ARG A 243 -35.51 3.72 6.73
#